data_AF-A0A7S0BD75-F1
#
_entry.id   AF-A0A7S0BD75-F1
#
_cell.length_a   1.000
_cell.length_b   1.000
_cell.length_c   1.000
_cell.angle_alpha   90.00
_cell.angle_beta   90.00
_cell.angle_gamma   90.00
#
_symmetry.space_group_name_H-M   'P 1'
#
loop_
_entity.id
_entity.type
_entity.pdbx_description
1 polymer ?
#
loop_
_entity_poly.entity_id
_entity_poly.type
_entity_poly.pdbx_seq_one_letter_code
_entity_poly.pdbx_strand_id
1 'polypeptide(L)'
;GARRMVRNLRELPHQVATFSIDESQCGCCGLNHRLADGTVIPCDKELILHTLGTWMEDAHPGNTEPSTSAMSQLLSGRISEQLSSMISRSSGGAVVPYSLPLKTCVIPA
;
A
#
# COMPACT_ATOMS: atom_id res chain seq x y z
N GLY A 1 -17.11 -2.57 -20.79
CA GLY A 1 -16.79 -2.67 -22.23
C GLY A 1 -15.29 -2.65 -22.45
N ALA A 2 -14.79 -3.34 -23.49
CA ALA A 2 -13.36 -3.58 -23.75
C ALA A 2 -12.46 -2.32 -23.70
N ARG A 3 -12.95 -1.15 -24.13
CA ARG A 3 -12.21 0.13 -24.03
C ARG A 3 -11.88 0.55 -22.59
N ARG A 4 -12.78 0.29 -21.63
CA ARG A 4 -12.55 0.55 -20.20
C ARG A 4 -11.47 -0.40 -19.64
N MET A 5 -11.49 -1.65 -20.07
CA MET A 5 -10.50 -2.66 -19.68
C MET A 5 -9.09 -2.29 -20.18
N VAL A 6 -8.95 -1.96 -21.47
CA VAL A 6 -7.65 -1.54 -22.04
C VAL A 6 -7.13 -0.26 -21.40
N ARG A 7 -8.00 0.72 -21.12
CA ARG A 7 -7.61 1.94 -20.40
C ARG A 7 -7.13 1.63 -18.98
N ASN A 8 -7.85 0.78 -18.25
CA ASN A 8 -7.45 0.38 -16.90
C ASN A 8 -6.10 -0.35 -16.91
N LEU A 9 -5.83 -1.19 -17.90
CA LEU A 9 -4.52 -1.86 -18.04
C LEU A 9 -3.37 -0.89 -18.37
N ARG A 10 -3.64 0.20 -19.09
CA ARG A 10 -2.63 1.26 -19.35
C ARG A 10 -2.31 2.10 -18.13
N GLU A 11 -3.29 2.31 -17.24
CA GLU A 11 -3.14 3.14 -16.04
C GLU A 11 -2.53 2.37 -14.87
N LEU A 12 -2.68 1.05 -14.88
CA LEU A 12 -2.24 0.15 -13.82
C LEU A 12 -0.74 0.28 -13.48
N PRO A 13 0.20 0.45 -14.43
CA PRO A 13 1.59 0.74 -14.09
C PRO A 13 1.79 2.02 -13.29
N HIS A 14 1.07 3.08 -13.66
CA HIS A 14 1.13 4.35 -12.95
C HIS A 14 0.56 4.18 -11.53
N GLN A 15 -0.62 3.56 -11.40
CA GLN A 15 -1.26 3.31 -10.11
C GLN A 15 -0.38 2.53 -9.14
N VAL A 16 0.36 1.54 -9.62
CA VAL A 16 1.27 0.75 -8.77
C VAL A 16 2.53 1.55 -8.42
N ALA A 17 3.06 2.34 -9.36
CA ALA A 17 4.24 3.18 -9.15
C ALA A 17 4.00 4.33 -8.16
N THR A 18 2.78 4.88 -8.15
CA THR A 18 2.39 6.01 -7.30
C THR A 18 1.53 5.57 -6.11
N PHE A 19 1.42 4.27 -5.86
CA PHE A 19 0.62 3.77 -4.74
C PHE A 19 1.13 4.34 -3.41
N SER A 20 0.19 4.78 -2.59
CA SER A 20 0.40 5.28 -1.23
C SER A 20 -0.66 4.69 -0.32
N ILE A 21 -0.23 4.06 0.78
CA ILE A 21 -1.16 3.56 1.79
C ILE A 21 -1.94 4.71 2.42
N ASP A 22 -1.34 5.90 2.58
CA ASP A 22 -1.98 7.05 3.20
C ASP A 22 -3.18 7.54 2.37
N GLU A 23 -3.07 7.48 1.04
CA GLU A 23 -4.12 7.86 0.09
C GLU A 23 -5.10 6.73 -0.21
N SER A 24 -4.79 5.50 0.25
CA SER A 24 -5.64 4.34 0.02
C SER A 24 -6.89 4.35 0.91
N GLN A 25 -7.99 3.83 0.36
CA GLN A 25 -9.24 3.63 1.07
C GLN A 25 -9.47 2.15 1.33
N CYS A 26 -9.81 1.81 2.58
CA CYS A 26 -10.24 0.46 2.98
C CYS A 26 -11.75 0.29 2.74
N GLY A 27 -12.25 -0.94 2.89
CA GLY A 27 -13.69 -1.21 2.81
C GLY A 27 -14.50 -0.36 3.78
N CYS A 28 -13.98 -0.16 5.00
CA CYS A 28 -14.59 0.71 6.01
C CYS A 28 -14.70 2.19 5.56
N CYS A 29 -13.75 2.70 4.76
CA CYS A 29 -13.78 4.07 4.25
C CYS A 29 -14.95 4.29 3.28
N GLY A 30 -15.24 3.31 2.43
CA GLY A 30 -16.39 3.34 1.52
C GLY A 30 -17.74 3.37 2.25
N LEU A 31 -17.77 2.92 3.50
CA LEU A 31 -18.94 2.95 4.38
C LEU A 31 -18.94 4.14 5.35
N ASN A 32 -18.04 5.12 5.16
CA ASN A 32 -17.84 6.26 6.07
C ASN A 32 -17.62 5.82 7.53
N HIS A 33 -16.91 4.71 7.74
CA HIS A 33 -16.62 4.15 9.06
C HIS A 33 -17.88 3.83 9.88
N ARG A 34 -18.95 3.39 9.21
CA ARG A 34 -20.22 3.04 9.86
C ARG A 34 -20.75 1.69 9.40
N LEU A 35 -21.24 0.90 10.34
CA LEU A 35 -22.02 -0.30 10.07
C LEU A 35 -23.47 0.05 9.74
N ALA A 36 -24.23 -0.93 9.26
CA ALA A 36 -25.63 -0.75 8.86
C ALA A 36 -26.56 -0.34 10.02
N ASP A 37 -26.21 -0.69 11.25
CA ASP A 37 -26.91 -0.30 12.48
C ASP A 37 -26.50 1.10 12.99
N GLY A 38 -25.59 1.78 12.30
CA GLY A 38 -25.09 3.11 12.65
C GLY A 38 -23.84 3.11 13.55
N THR A 39 -23.38 1.94 14.00
CA THR A 39 -22.19 1.80 14.84
C THR A 39 -20.96 2.35 14.12
N VAL A 40 -20.19 3.21 14.81
CA VAL A 40 -18.91 3.74 14.30
C VAL A 40 -17.81 2.72 14.52
N ILE A 41 -17.02 2.45 13.48
CA ILE A 41 -15.92 1.48 13.52
C ILE A 41 -14.57 2.16 13.27
N PRO A 42 -13.47 1.65 13.87
CA PRO A 42 -12.13 2.13 13.56
C PRO A 42 -11.76 1.87 12.10
N CYS A 43 -10.81 2.63 11.57
CA CYS A 43 -10.28 2.40 10.23
C CYS A 43 -9.32 1.20 10.23
N ASP A 44 -9.55 0.23 9.35
CA ASP A 44 -8.66 -0.93 9.21
C ASP A 44 -7.21 -0.49 8.90
N LYS A 45 -7.02 0.57 8.10
CA LYS A 45 -5.70 1.14 7.79
C LYS A 45 -4.99 1.63 9.05
N GLU A 46 -5.70 2.36 9.91
CA GLU A 46 -5.12 2.89 11.15
C GLU A 46 -4.71 1.75 12.07
N LEU A 47 -5.55 0.72 12.19
CA LEU A 47 -5.23 -0.48 12.96
C LEU A 47 -3.95 -1.15 12.45
N ILE A 48 -3.84 -1.36 11.13
CA ILE A 48 -2.65 -1.97 10.51
C ILE A 48 -1.40 -1.14 10.80
N LEU A 49 -1.45 0.17 10.56
CA LEU A 49 -0.29 1.06 10.77
C LEU A 49 0.14 1.09 12.24
N HIS A 50 -0.82 1.14 13.18
CA HIS A 50 -0.53 1.07 14.60
C HIS A 50 0.13 -0.26 14.98
N THR A 51 -0.46 -1.39 14.59
CA THR A 51 0.08 -2.72 14.88
C THR A 51 1.49 -2.89 14.32
N LEU A 52 1.74 -2.37 13.12
CA LEU A 52 3.08 -2.41 12.52
C LEU A 52 4.09 -1.55 13.29
N GLY A 53 3.69 -0.39 13.82
CA GLY A 53 4.52 0.41 14.71
C GLY A 53 4.96 -0.40 15.93
N THR A 54 3.99 -0.95 16.66
CA THR A 54 4.23 -1.77 17.86
C THR A 54 5.15 -2.96 17.57
N TRP A 55 4.95 -3.69 16.47
CA TRP A 55 5.82 -4.83 16.14
C TRP A 55 7.25 -4.43 15.82
N MET A 56 7.47 -3.23 15.27
CA MET A 56 8.81 -2.74 14.97
C MET A 56 9.54 -2.28 16.23
N GLU A 57 8.82 -1.65 17.16
CA GLU A 57 9.31 -1.32 18.50
C GLU A 57 9.74 -2.58 19.25
N ASP A 58 8.88 -3.61 19.27
CA ASP A 58 9.17 -4.90 19.91
C ASP A 58 10.39 -5.61 19.30
N ALA A 59 10.56 -5.52 17.97
CA ALA A 59 11.67 -6.13 17.27
C ALA A 59 13.01 -5.40 17.50
N HIS A 60 12.96 -4.09 17.76
CA HIS A 60 14.14 -3.23 17.92
C HIS A 60 14.00 -2.29 19.13
N PRO A 61 13.99 -2.83 20.36
CA PRO A 61 13.79 -2.02 21.56
C PRO A 61 14.93 -1.01 21.72
N GLY A 62 14.58 0.28 21.69
CA GLY A 62 15.53 1.39 21.87
C GLY A 62 16.02 2.07 20.59
N ASN A 63 15.64 1.57 19.41
CA ASN A 63 15.73 2.36 18.19
C ASN A 63 14.61 3.39 18.17
N THR A 64 14.92 4.61 17.70
CA THR A 64 13.97 5.72 17.65
C THR A 64 12.72 5.27 16.90
N GLU A 65 11.56 5.35 17.56
CA GLU A 65 10.22 5.12 17.01
C GLU A 65 10.18 5.43 15.51
N PRO A 66 10.07 4.43 14.62
CA PRO A 66 9.89 4.73 13.22
C PRO A 66 8.59 5.51 13.11
N SER A 67 8.70 6.79 12.72
CA SER A 67 7.53 7.66 12.63
C SER A 67 6.44 6.97 11.81
N THR A 68 5.16 7.21 12.15
CA THR A 68 4.03 6.63 11.41
C THR A 68 4.17 6.84 9.89
N SER A 69 4.76 7.97 9.49
CA SER A 69 5.10 8.28 8.10
C SER A 69 6.19 7.38 7.48
N ALA A 70 7.20 6.95 8.23
CA ALA A 70 8.21 6.00 7.77
C ALA A 70 7.59 4.61 7.57
N MET A 71 6.72 4.19 8.48
CA MET A 71 5.98 2.92 8.38
C MET A 71 5.02 2.91 7.19
N SER A 72 4.28 3.99 6.98
CA SER A 72 3.43 4.15 5.79
C SER A 72 4.23 4.03 4.49
N GLN A 73 5.43 4.62 4.43
CA GLN A 73 6.29 4.54 3.24
C GLN A 73 6.81 3.12 3.00
N LEU A 74 7.28 2.43 4.05
CA LEU A 74 7.76 1.05 3.95
C LEU A 74 6.64 0.11 3.47
N LEU A 75 5.46 0.20 4.08
CA LEU A 75 4.31 -0.61 3.71
C LEU A 75 3.87 -0.32 2.26
N SER A 76 3.82 0.96 1.88
CA SER A 76 3.50 1.36 0.50
C SER A 76 4.46 0.74 -0.51
N GLY A 77 5.76 0.82 -0.25
CA GLY A 77 6.79 0.22 -1.10
C GLY A 77 6.64 -1.29 -1.24
N ARG A 78 6.38 -2.00 -0.14
CA ARG A 78 6.18 -3.46 -0.15
C ARG A 78 4.94 -3.89 -0.93
N ILE A 79 3.83 -3.18 -0.75
CA ILE A 79 2.59 -3.46 -1.49
C ILE A 79 2.80 -3.18 -2.99
N SER A 80 3.41 -2.05 -3.35
CA SER A 80 3.76 -1.73 -4.75
C SER A 80 4.63 -2.80 -5.39
N GLU A 81 5.66 -3.27 -4.69
CA GLU A 81 6.57 -4.32 -5.16
C GLU A 81 5.82 -5.64 -5.40
N GLN A 82 5.01 -6.08 -4.41
CA GLN A 82 4.23 -7.31 -4.53
C GLN A 82 3.20 -7.25 -5.66
N LEU A 83 2.46 -6.16 -5.76
CA LEU A 83 1.47 -5.96 -6.82
C LEU A 83 2.15 -5.94 -8.19
N SER A 84 3.25 -5.20 -8.36
CA SER A 84 4.03 -5.18 -9.61
C SER A 84 4.44 -6.59 -10.04
N SER A 85 4.91 -7.38 -9.07
CA SER A 85 5.33 -8.75 -9.27
C SER A 85 4.16 -9.65 -9.70
N MET A 86 3.00 -9.53 -9.04
CA MET A 86 1.79 -10.30 -9.38
C MET A 86 1.22 -9.96 -10.75
N ILE A 87 1.18 -8.67 -11.08
CA ILE A 87 0.69 -8.17 -12.36
C ILE A 87 1.57 -8.70 -13.48
N SER A 88 2.90 -8.56 -13.34
CA SER A 88 3.86 -9.00 -14.36
C SER A 88 3.75 -10.50 -14.66
N ARG A 89 3.52 -11.33 -13.63
CA ARG A 89 3.26 -12.78 -13.80
C ARG A 89 1.94 -13.07 -14.51
N SER A 90 0.91 -12.30 -14.24
CA SER A 90 -0.44 -12.54 -14.76
C SER A 90 -0.63 -12.05 -16.20
N SER A 91 0.19 -11.11 -16.68
CA SER A 91 0.13 -10.55 -18.03
C SER A 91 0.96 -11.30 -19.09
N GLY A 92 1.42 -12.51 -18.80
CA GLY A 92 2.03 -13.40 -19.81
C GLY A 92 3.43 -13.02 -20.26
N GLY A 93 4.24 -12.37 -19.41
CA GLY A 93 5.65 -12.10 -19.70
C GLY A 93 5.90 -11.03 -20.77
N ALA A 94 4.86 -10.38 -21.31
CA ALA A 94 5.03 -9.11 -21.98
C ALA A 94 5.60 -8.13 -20.95
N VAL A 95 6.88 -7.80 -21.11
CA VAL A 95 7.55 -6.75 -20.36
C VAL A 95 6.78 -5.46 -20.64
N VAL A 96 5.80 -5.17 -19.80
CA VAL A 96 5.35 -3.79 -19.64
C VAL A 96 6.59 -3.10 -19.06
N PRO A 97 7.15 -2.08 -19.72
CA PRO A 97 8.37 -1.43 -19.25
C PRO A 97 8.05 -0.69 -17.95
N TYR A 98 8.13 -1.41 -16.84
CA TYR A 98 8.01 -0.90 -15.48
C TYR A 98 9.36 -0.30 -15.11
N SER A 99 9.57 0.97 -15.46
CA SER A 99 10.61 1.79 -14.83
C SER A 99 10.06 2.35 -13.53
N LEU A 100 9.99 1.50 -12.50
CA LEU A 100 9.62 1.97 -11.16
C LEU A 100 10.84 2.67 -10.54
N PRO A 101 10.73 3.95 -10.14
CA PRO A 101 11.71 4.50 -9.22
C PRO A 101 11.54 3.74 -7.90
N LEU A 102 12.49 2.86 -7.58
CA LEU A 102 12.57 2.28 -6.25
C LEU A 102 12.76 3.45 -5.28
N LYS A 103 11.74 3.74 -4.47
CA LYS A 103 11.92 4.55 -3.27
C LYS A 103 12.78 3.72 -2.32
N THR A 104 14.10 3.90 -2.43
CA THR A 104 15.05 3.32 -1.48
C THR A 104 14.79 3.95 -0.12
N CYS A 105 14.11 3.23 0.75
CA CYS A 105 14.13 3.52 2.18
C CYS A 105 15.51 3.10 2.68
N VAL A 106 16.37 4.09 2.97
CA VAL A 106 17.65 3.86 3.63
C VAL A 106 17.34 3.61 5.11
N ILE A 107 17.53 2.38 5.56
CA ILE A 107 17.48 2.04 6.98
C ILE A 107 18.88 2.35 7.54
N PRO A 108 19.07 3.35 8.42
CA PRO A 108 20.35 3.55 9.08
C PRO A 108 20.68 2.34 9.97
N ALA A 109 21.96 1.94 9.95
CA ALA A 109 22.52 0.82 10.70
C ALA A 109 22.57 1.06 12.21
#